data_AF-A0AA95M2I0-F1
#
_entry.id   AF-A0AA95M2I0-F1
#
_cell.length_a   1.000
_cell.length_b   1.000
_cell.length_c   1.000
_cell.angle_alpha   90.00
_cell.angle_beta   90.00
_cell.angle_gamma   90.00
#
_symmetry.space_group_name_H-M   'P 1'
#
loop_
_entity.id
_entity.type
_entity.pdbx_description
1 polymer ?
#
loop_
_entity_poly.entity_id
_entity_poly.type
_entity_poly.pdbx_seq_one_letter_code
_entity_poly.pdbx_strand_id
1 'polypeptide(L)' 'MNNIQRISAHQKRQYLINKLISFGIYKKNNKHLYEWTLCELEAEYQNFEPNGLEISSNLQLK' A
#
# COMPACT_ATOMS: atom_id res chain seq x y z
N MET A 1 8.09 -21.94 10.55
CA MET A 1 7.11 -21.03 11.20
C MET A 1 7.50 -19.61 10.85
N ASN A 2 6.91 -19.05 9.80
CA ASN A 2 7.32 -17.80 9.16
C ASN A 2 6.09 -16.94 8.85
N ASN A 3 5.10 -17.01 9.75
CA ASN A 3 3.80 -16.37 9.56
C ASN A 3 3.83 -14.89 9.95
N ILE A 4 4.83 -14.45 10.73
CA ILE A 4 4.95 -13.08 11.23
C ILE A 4 5.13 -12.08 10.07
N GLN A 5 5.91 -12.45 9.05
CA GLN A 5 6.15 -11.59 7.88
C GLN A 5 4.89 -11.40 7.02
N ARG A 6 4.02 -12.42 6.94
CA ARG A 6 2.76 -12.34 6.20
C ARG A 6 1.72 -11.46 6.91
N ILE A 7 1.73 -11.45 8.24
CA ILE A 7 0.80 -10.63 9.03
C ILE A 7 1.07 -9.14 8.74
N SER A 8 2.33 -8.71 8.75
CA SER A 8 2.69 -7.31 8.47
C SER A 8 2.29 -6.86 7.06
N ALA A 9 2.54 -7.70 6.04
CA ALA A 9 2.14 -7.39 4.67
C ALA A 9 0.62 -7.32 4.48
N HIS A 10 -0.12 -8.24 5.11
CA HIS A 10 -1.58 -8.24 5.06
C HIS A 10 -2.19 -7.02 5.78
N GLN A 11 -1.65 -6.68 6.97
CA GLN A 11 -2.06 -5.49 7.72
C GLN A 11 -1.78 -4.20 6.93
N LYS A 12 -0.59 -4.07 6.33
CA LYS A 12 -0.23 -2.92 5.48
C LYS A 12 -1.16 -2.81 4.28
N ARG A 13 -1.52 -3.94 3.65
CA ARG A 13 -2.49 -3.97 2.54
C ARG A 13 -3.86 -3.47 2.98
N GLN A 14 -4.38 -3.97 4.10
CA GLN A 14 -5.68 -3.54 4.64
C GLN A 14 -5.67 -2.05 5.02
N TYR A 15 -4.57 -1.54 5.57
CA TYR A 15 -4.41 -0.12 5.88
C TYR A 15 -4.50 0.76 4.62
N LEU A 16 -3.76 0.41 3.56
CA LEU A 16 -3.78 1.14 2.29
C LEU A 16 -5.16 1.09 1.63
N ILE A 17 -5.83 -0.06 1.65
CA ILE A 17 -7.19 -0.20 1.11
C ILE A 17 -8.15 0.73 1.85
N ASN A 18 -8.14 0.72 3.19
CA ASN A 18 -9.01 1.61 3.98
C ASN A 18 -8.71 3.09 3.71
N LYS A 19 -7.43 3.46 3.59
CA LYS A 19 -7.03 4.82 3.25
C LYS A 19 -7.54 5.25 1.86
N LEU A 20 -7.31 4.42 0.84
CA LEU A 20 -7.77 4.68 -0.53
C LEU A 20 -9.29 4.79 -0.59
N ILE A 21 -10.01 3.94 0.15
CA ILE A 21 -11.47 4.04 0.33
C ILE A 21 -11.85 5.39 0.96
N SER A 22 -11.15 5.82 2.01
CA SER A 22 -11.37 7.15 2.63
C SER A 22 -11.08 8.32 1.68
N PHE A 23 -10.15 8.16 0.73
CA PHE A 23 -9.91 9.14 -0.34
C PHE A 23 -11.00 9.11 -1.44
N GLY A 24 -11.98 8.20 -1.35
CA GLY A 24 -13.05 8.05 -2.33
C GLY A 24 -12.71 7.11 -3.49
N ILE A 25 -11.61 6.35 -3.39
CA ILE A 25 -11.20 5.37 -4.38
C ILE A 25 -11.71 4.00 -3.94
N TYR A 26 -12.76 3.52 -4.60
CA TYR A 26 -13.36 2.21 -4.29
C TYR A 26 -12.98 1.15 -5.32
N LYS A 27 -12.76 1.58 -6.56
CA LYS A 27 -12.44 0.76 -7.72
C LYS A 27 -11.70 1.62 -8.73
N LYS A 28 -10.68 1.06 -9.37
CA LYS A 28 -9.96 1.71 -10.47
C LYS A 28 -9.79 0.67 -11.55
N ASN A 29 -10.09 1.05 -12.80
CA ASN A 29 -9.97 0.20 -13.97
C ASN A 29 -10.85 -1.09 -13.94
N ASN A 30 -12.07 -0.98 -13.42
CA ASN A 30 -13.00 -2.12 -13.20
C ASN A 30 -12.50 -3.23 -12.26
N LYS A 31 -11.37 -3.02 -11.58
CA LYS A 31 -10.87 -3.91 -10.54
C LYS A 31 -11.09 -3.32 -9.16
N HIS A 32 -11.38 -4.20 -8.20
CA HIS A 32 -11.48 -3.82 -6.79
C HIS A 32 -10.08 -3.62 -6.19
N LEU A 33 -9.95 -2.76 -5.18
CA LEU A 33 -8.68 -2.56 -4.45
C LEU A 33 -8.14 -3.86 -3.82
N TYR A 34 -9.00 -4.84 -3.56
CA TYR A 34 -8.61 -6.16 -3.07
C TYR A 34 -7.94 -7.05 -4.14
N GLU A 35 -8.07 -6.70 -5.42
CA GLU A 35 -7.39 -7.37 -6.52
C GLU A 35 -6.01 -6.75 -6.79
N TRP A 36 -5.76 -5.56 -6.23
CA TRP A 36 -4.50 -4.84 -6.40
C TRP A 36 -3.40 -5.42 -5.52
N THR A 37 -2.20 -5.56 -6.07
CA THR A 37 -1.02 -5.95 -5.30
C THR A 37 -0.65 -4.85 -4.29
N LEU A 38 0.11 -5.21 -3.26
CA LEU A 38 0.57 -4.25 -2.25
C LEU A 38 1.34 -3.08 -2.90
N CYS A 39 2.14 -3.36 -3.92
CA CYS A 39 2.91 -2.36 -4.66
C CYS A 39 2.00 -1.37 -5.39
N GLU A 40 0.93 -1.84 -6.04
CA GLU A 40 -0.05 -0.97 -6.71
C GLU A 40 -0.80 -0.08 -5.70
N LEU A 41 -1.18 -0.64 -4.55
CA LEU A 41 -1.83 0.12 -3.48
C LEU A 41 -0.88 1.18 -2.88
N GLU A 42 0.40 0.86 -2.70
CA GLU A 42 1.42 1.80 -2.21
C GLU A 42 1.71 2.91 -3.23
N ALA A 43 1.84 2.57 -4.52
CA ALA A 43 2.08 3.56 -5.57
C ALA A 43 0.92 4.54 -5.69
N GLU A 44 -0.32 4.04 -5.61
CA GLU A 44 -1.50 4.90 -5.67
C GLU A 44 -1.62 5.75 -4.41
N TYR A 45 -1.38 5.18 -3.24
CA TYR A 45 -1.36 5.95 -1.99
C TYR A 45 -0.30 7.05 -2.02
N GLN A 46 0.91 6.78 -2.52
CA GLN A 46 1.96 7.79 -2.74
C GLN A 46 1.52 8.90 -3.70
N ASN A 47 0.80 8.54 -4.76
CA ASN A 47 0.31 9.51 -5.74
C ASN A 47 -0.75 10.46 -5.14
N PHE A 48 -1.55 9.96 -4.18
CA PHE A 48 -2.57 10.74 -3.47
C PHE A 48 -2.03 11.46 -2.22
N GLU A 49 -0.95 10.99 -1.63
CA GLU A 49 -0.28 11.61 -0.50
C GLU A 49 1.12 12.13 -0.90
N PRO A 50 1.19 13.19 -1.74
CA PRO A 50 2.46 13.73 -2.24
C PRO A 50 3.36 14.32 -1.13
N ASN A 51 2.87 14.39 0.11
CA ASN A 51 3.59 14.95 1.27
C ASN A 51 3.96 13.92 2.36
N GLY A 52 3.67 12.62 2.18
CA GLY A 52 3.58 11.70 3.32
C GLY A 52 4.59 10.54 3.43
N LEU A 53 5.48 10.34 2.47
CA LEU A 53 6.49 9.29 2.61
C LEU A 53 7.81 9.67 1.91
N GLU A 54 8.69 10.32 2.68
CA GLU A 54 10.12 10.08 2.57
C GLU A 54 10.34 8.57 2.77
N ILE A 55 10.22 7.79 1.69
CA ILE A 55 10.70 6.42 1.72
C ILE A 55 12.20 6.55 1.88
N SER A 56 12.67 6.23 3.08
CA SER A 56 14.08 6.18 3.41
C SER A 56 14.81 5.40 2.32
N SER A 57 15.50 6.14 1.46
CA SER A 57 16.63 5.65 0.67
C SER A 57 17.72 5.27 1.65
N ASN A 58 17.54 4.15 2.35
CA ASN A 58 18.56 3.56 3.22
C ASN A 58 18.54 2.04 3.11
N LEU A 59 18.55 1.55 1.87
CA LEU A 59 19.28 0.32 1.58
C LEU A 59 20.48 0.67 0.69
N GLN A 60 21.40 1.49 1.23
CA GLN A 60 22.81 1.31 0.89
C GLN A 60 23.33 0.20 1.79
N LEU A 61 23.20 -1.05 1.32
CA LEU A 61 24.01 -2.13 1.87
C LEU A 61 25.43 -1.90 1.35
N LYS A 62 26.36 -1.73 2.29
CA LYS A 62 27.81 -1.61 2.10
C LYS A 62 28.39 -2.55 1.04
#